data_AF-A0A7S2TLV3-F1
#
_entry.id   AF-A0A7S2TLV3-F1
#
_cell.length_a   1.000
_cell.length_b   1.000
_cell.length_c   1.000
_cell.angle_alpha   90.00
_cell.angle_beta   90.00
_cell.angle_gamma   90.00
#
_symmetry.space_group_name_H-M   'P 1'
#
loop_
_entity.id
_entity.type
_entity.pdbx_description
1 polymer ?
#
loop_
_entity_poly.entity_id
_entity_poly.type
_entity_poly.pdbx_seq_one_letter_code
_entity_poly.pdbx_strand_id
1 'polypeptide(L)'
;FLGLEMLRALRAVHELGYIHRDIKPSNFMIPVDPLDGKFKCYIVDFGLSKKHIVDGKVNHPRKTGEANFRGTSLYASIHAHQFKELGRRDDLWSLLFVLTD
;
A
#
# COMPACT_ATOMS: atom_id res chain seq x y z
N PHE A 1 9.00 -10.82 -12.44
CA PHE A 1 7.89 -10.23 -13.21
C PHE A 1 6.76 -9.76 -12.32
N LEU A 2 6.19 -10.61 -11.45
CA LEU A 2 5.10 -10.24 -10.53
C LEU A 2 5.43 -9.07 -9.60
N GLY A 3 6.54 -9.13 -8.85
CA GLY A 3 6.88 -8.05 -7.92
C GLY A 3 7.08 -6.67 -8.56
N LEU A 4 7.53 -6.63 -9.82
CA LEU A 4 7.63 -5.38 -10.58
C LEU A 4 6.25 -4.81 -10.91
N GLU A 5 5.28 -5.66 -11.28
CA GLU A 5 3.91 -5.23 -11.52
C GLU A 5 3.21 -4.78 -10.22
N MET A 6 3.45 -5.48 -9.10
CA MET A 6 2.93 -5.07 -7.79
C MET A 6 3.48 -3.70 -7.38
N LEU A 7 4.78 -3.46 -7.59
CA LEU A 7 5.39 -2.16 -7.35
C LEU A 7 4.82 -1.06 -8.27
N ARG A 8 4.57 -1.38 -9.55
CA ARG A 8 3.91 -0.45 -10.49
C ARG A 8 2.49 -0.11 -10.06
N ALA A 9 1.71 -1.10 -9.64
CA ALA A 9 0.36 -0.89 -9.12
C ALA A 9 0.38 -0.01 -7.86
N LEU A 10 1.30 -0.31 -6.92
CA LEU A 10 1.44 0.46 -5.69
C LEU A 10 1.90 1.91 -5.96
N ARG A 11 2.82 2.09 -6.91
CA ARG A 11 3.23 3.41 -7.39
C ARG A 11 2.05 4.21 -7.93
N ALA A 12 1.15 3.59 -8.71
CA ALA A 12 -0.03 4.28 -9.22
C ALA A 12 -0.95 4.78 -8.09
N VAL A 13 -1.15 3.98 -7.04
CA VAL A 13 -1.89 4.41 -5.83
C VAL A 13 -1.22 5.62 -5.17
N HIS A 14 0.11 5.61 -5.05
CA HIS A 14 0.87 6.71 -4.45
C HIS A 14 0.86 7.99 -5.30
N GLU A 15 0.90 7.87 -6.63
CA GLU A 15 0.82 9.00 -7.56
C GLU A 15 -0.57 9.66 -7.56
N LEU A 16 -1.63 8.88 -7.29
CA LEU A 16 -2.97 9.42 -7.02
C LEU A 16 -3.08 10.11 -5.65
N GLY A 17 -2.01 10.11 -4.86
CA GLY A 17 -1.95 10.78 -3.57
C GLY A 17 -2.52 9.95 -2.41
N TYR A 18 -2.61 8.63 -2.56
CA TYR A 18 -3.10 7.72 -1.53
C TYR A 18 -1.97 6.81 -1.00
N ILE A 19 -2.17 6.28 0.20
CA ILE A 19 -1.43 5.13 0.74
C ILE A 19 -2.44 4.02 1.02
N HIS A 20 -2.04 2.77 0.80
CA HIS A 20 -2.95 1.62 0.88
C HIS A 20 -3.19 1.17 2.33
N ARG A 21 -2.10 1.04 3.11
CA ARG A 21 -2.06 0.60 4.51
C ARG A 21 -2.51 -0.85 4.80
N ASP A 22 -2.78 -1.64 3.76
CA ASP A 22 -3.07 -3.08 3.90
C ASP A 22 -2.56 -3.87 2.68
N ILE A 23 -1.24 -3.85 2.48
CA ILE A 23 -0.57 -4.58 1.40
C ILE A 23 -0.40 -6.03 1.84
N LYS A 24 -1.03 -6.96 1.10
CA LYS A 24 -1.03 -8.40 1.34
C LYS A 24 -1.37 -9.15 0.04
N PRO A 25 -1.03 -10.44 -0.12
CA PRO A 25 -1.26 -11.16 -1.37
C PRO A 25 -2.72 -11.13 -1.85
N SER A 26 -3.69 -11.26 -0.94
CA SER A 26 -5.11 -11.29 -1.29
C SER A 26 -5.68 -9.96 -1.80
N ASN A 27 -4.94 -8.84 -1.66
CA ASN A 27 -5.31 -7.54 -2.21
C ASN A 27 -4.69 -7.26 -3.59
N PHE A 28 -3.95 -8.21 -4.15
CA PHE A 28 -3.42 -8.12 -5.52
C PHE A 28 -4.14 -9.10 -6.44
N MET A 29 -4.58 -8.59 -7.59
CA MET A 29 -5.31 -9.36 -8.60
C MET A 29 -4.57 -9.34 -9.93
N ILE A 30 -4.59 -10.48 -10.61
CA ILE A 30 -4.09 -10.63 -11.98
C ILE A 30 -5.29 -11.05 -12.84
N PRO A 31 -5.62 -10.32 -13.92
CA PRO A 31 -6.75 -10.66 -14.76
C PRO A 31 -6.48 -11.98 -15.49
N VAL A 32 -7.52 -12.82 -15.61
CA VAL A 32 -7.46 -14.05 -16.41
C VAL A 32 -7.36 -13.74 -17.89
N ASP A 33 -8.06 -12.69 -18.33
CA ASP A 33 -8.03 -12.18 -19.71
C ASP A 33 -7.55 -10.71 -19.70
N PRO A 34 -6.26 -10.45 -20.02
CA PRO A 34 -5.72 -9.10 -20.00
C PRO A 34 -6.27 -8.26 -21.17
N LEU A 35 -6.94 -7.15 -20.84
CA LEU A 35 -7.53 -6.20 -21.80
C LEU A 35 -6.57 -5.71 -22.91
N ASP A 36 -5.27 -5.67 -22.66
CA ASP A 36 -4.24 -5.22 -23.62
C ASP A 36 -3.18 -6.30 -23.92
N GLY A 37 -3.45 -7.55 -23.56
CA GLY A 37 -2.51 -8.66 -23.70
C GLY A 37 -1.26 -8.56 -22.80
N LYS A 38 -1.21 -7.60 -21.86
CA LYS A 38 -0.06 -7.40 -20.98
C LYS A 38 -0.32 -7.99 -19.60
N PHE A 39 0.68 -8.67 -19.07
CA PHE A 39 0.70 -9.08 -17.67
C PHE A 39 0.71 -7.82 -16.78
N LYS A 40 -0.38 -7.62 -16.03
CA LYS A 40 -0.55 -6.50 -15.10
C LYS A 40 -1.12 -7.00 -13.77
N CYS A 41 -0.72 -6.31 -12.72
CA CYS A 41 -1.24 -6.52 -11.38
C CYS A 41 -2.10 -5.33 -10.98
N TYR A 42 -3.22 -5.59 -10.31
CA TYR A 42 -4.15 -4.60 -9.82
C TYR A 42 -4.24 -4.69 -8.30
N ILE A 43 -4.36 -3.54 -7.64
CA ILE A 43 -4.63 -3.47 -6.20
C ILE A 43 -6.14 -3.30 -6.00
N VAL A 44 -6.69 -4.08 -5.08
CA VAL A 44 -8.09 -4.02 -4.65
C VAL A 44 -8.18 -3.77 -3.14
N ASP A 45 -9.40 -3.53 -2.65
CA ASP A 45 -9.71 -3.25 -1.24
C ASP A 45 -9.00 -2.02 -0.65
N PHE A 46 -9.57 -0.84 -0.96
CA PHE A 46 -9.11 0.44 -0.45
C PHE A 46 -9.73 0.79 0.91
N GLY A 47 -10.37 -0.14 1.63
CA GLY A 47 -11.10 0.13 2.87
C GLY A 47 -10.23 0.74 3.98
N LEU A 48 -8.94 0.42 3.98
CA LEU A 48 -7.95 0.98 4.90
C LEU A 48 -7.10 2.08 4.29
N SER A 49 -7.32 2.49 3.04
CA SER A 49 -6.53 3.52 2.38
C SER A 49 -6.67 4.90 3.04
N LYS A 50 -5.68 5.77 2.83
CA LYS A 50 -5.70 7.15 3.34
C LYS A 50 -5.09 8.10 2.33
N LYS A 51 -5.67 9.31 2.24
CA LYS A 51 -5.11 10.39 1.44
C LYS A 51 -3.80 10.90 2.07
N HIS A 52 -2.71 10.74 1.34
CA HIS A 52 -1.37 11.21 1.67
C HIS A 52 -1.06 12.59 1.06
N ILE A 53 -1.78 12.99 0.00
CA ILE A 53 -1.68 14.34 -0.58
C ILE A 53 -3.02 15.06 -0.43
N VAL A 54 -3.03 16.20 0.25
CA VAL A 54 -4.21 17.07 0.44
C VAL A 54 -3.82 18.46 -0.04
N ASP A 55 -4.60 19.05 -0.94
CA ASP A 55 -4.35 20.38 -1.53
C ASP A 55 -2.93 20.55 -2.11
N GLY A 56 -2.44 19.52 -2.79
CA GLY A 56 -1.09 19.50 -3.39
C GLY A 56 0.06 19.37 -2.39
N LYS A 57 -0.24 19.24 -1.08
CA LYS A 57 0.76 19.12 -0.02
C LYS A 57 0.73 17.73 0.60
N VAL A 58 1.90 17.29 1.08
CA VAL A 58 2.01 16.06 1.85
C VAL A 58 1.22 16.23 3.16
N ASN A 59 0.24 15.35 3.34
CA ASN A 59 -0.53 15.22 4.57
C ASN A 59 0.35 14.54 5.61
N HIS A 60 1.07 15.35 6.37
CA HIS A 60 1.96 14.88 7.41
C HIS A 60 1.18 14.23 8.57
N PRO A 61 1.79 13.28 9.29
CA PRO A 61 1.26 12.75 10.52
C PRO A 61 0.84 13.85 11.51
N ARG A 62 -0.27 13.63 12.22
CA ARG A 62 -0.66 14.49 13.34
C ARG A 62 0.43 14.43 14.40
N LYS A 63 0.82 15.60 14.95
CA LYS A 63 1.87 15.71 15.98
C LYS A 63 1.51 15.05 17.33
N THR A 64 0.23 14.77 17.56
CA THR A 64 -0.33 14.56 18.92
C THR A 64 -0.90 13.17 19.21
N GLY A 65 -0.86 12.19 18.30
CA GLY A 65 -1.61 10.94 18.54
C GLY A 65 -0.92 9.69 18.04
N GLU A 66 -0.73 8.76 18.98
CA GLU A 66 -0.65 7.33 18.68
C GLU A 66 -1.77 6.96 17.69
N ALA A 67 -1.42 6.23 16.64
CA ALA A 67 -2.35 5.73 15.65
C ALA A 67 -2.74 4.28 16.00
N ASN A 68 -3.99 3.89 15.77
CA ASN A 68 -4.37 2.49 15.88
C ASN A 68 -3.59 1.65 14.87
N PHE A 69 -3.27 0.41 15.26
CA PHE A 69 -2.77 -0.60 14.32
C PHE A 69 -3.73 -0.74 13.13
N ARG A 70 -3.17 -0.83 11.92
CA ARG A 70 -3.92 -1.07 10.68
C ARG A 70 -3.14 -2.01 9.78
N GLY A 71 -3.88 -2.76 8.98
CA GLY A 71 -3.35 -3.71 8.03
C GLY A 71 -3.25 -5.12 8.59
N THR A 72 -2.58 -5.99 7.85
CA THR A 72 -2.39 -7.40 8.20
C THR A 72 -1.06 -7.59 8.92
N SER A 73 -1.08 -8.08 10.17
CA SER A 73 0.09 -8.17 11.06
C SER A 73 1.32 -8.82 10.44
N LEU A 74 1.14 -9.87 9.62
CA LEU A 74 2.25 -10.56 8.96
C LEU A 74 3.05 -9.65 8.00
N TYR A 75 2.38 -8.70 7.36
CA TYR A 75 2.98 -7.82 6.36
C TYR A 75 3.12 -6.38 6.86
N ALA A 76 2.77 -6.08 8.11
CA ALA A 76 2.75 -4.71 8.61
C ALA A 76 4.17 -4.17 8.87
N SER A 77 4.42 -2.89 8.58
CA SER A 77 5.73 -2.27 8.87
C SER A 77 5.97 -2.13 10.38
N ILE A 78 7.23 -1.93 10.78
CA ILE A 78 7.56 -1.66 12.19
C ILE A 78 6.83 -0.43 12.75
N HIS A 79 6.51 0.56 11.90
CA HIS A 79 5.74 1.72 12.33
C HIS A 79 4.29 1.38 12.66
N ALA A 80 3.68 0.44 11.93
CA ALA A 80 2.34 -0.04 12.26
C ALA A 80 2.32 -0.71 13.64
N HIS A 81 3.31 -1.55 13.93
CA HIS A 81 3.48 -2.18 15.24
C HIS A 81 3.80 -1.18 16.37
N GLN A 82 4.41 -0.04 16.04
CA GLN A 82 4.71 1.04 16.98
C GLN A 82 3.59 2.09 17.08
N PHE A 83 2.40 1.81 16.53
CA PHE A 83 1.26 2.74 16.59
C PHE A 83 1.60 4.12 16.01
N LYS A 84 2.44 4.16 14.97
CA LYS A 84 2.81 5.39 14.27
C LYS A 84 1.95 5.56 13.03
N GLU A 85 1.75 6.81 12.62
CA GLU A 85 1.06 7.10 11.37
C GLU A 85 1.85 6.55 10.17
N LEU A 86 1.15 5.84 9.30
CA LEU A 86 1.73 5.19 8.13
C LEU A 86 1.87 6.16 6.96
N GLY A 87 2.92 5.98 6.17
CA GLY A 87 3.15 6.67 4.90
C GLY A 87 3.52 5.71 3.78
N ARG A 88 3.88 6.27 2.62
CA ARG A 88 4.24 5.49 1.41
C ARG A 88 5.35 4.46 1.67
N ARG A 89 6.31 4.79 2.54
CA ARG A 89 7.39 3.88 2.95
C ARG A 89 6.87 2.61 3.62
N ASP A 90 5.76 2.70 4.34
CA ASP A 90 5.21 1.59 5.10
C ASP A 90 4.51 0.60 4.16
N ASP A 91 3.84 1.08 3.10
CA ASP A 91 3.36 0.21 2.03
C ASP A 91 4.52 -0.53 1.31
N LEU A 92 5.68 0.12 1.14
CA LEU A 92 6.86 -0.51 0.53
C LEU A 92 7.50 -1.58 1.43
N TRP A 93 7.54 -1.35 2.75
CA TRP A 93 7.94 -2.38 3.73
C TRP A 93 7.00 -3.59 3.65
N SER A 94 5.70 -3.35 3.61
CA SER A 94 4.72 -4.42 3.46
C SER A 94 4.88 -5.17 2.14
N LEU A 95 5.12 -4.46 1.03
CA LEU A 95 5.39 -5.11 -0.26
C LEU A 95 6.65 -5.97 -0.19
N LEU A 96 7.71 -5.53 0.49
CA LEU A 96 8.92 -6.33 0.67
C LEU A 96 8.61 -7.64 1.40
N PHE A 97 7.85 -7.59 2.50
CA PHE A 97 7.46 -8.80 3.24
C PHE A 97 6.62 -9.74 2.38
N VAL A 98 5.67 -9.22 1.60
CA VAL A 98 4.88 -10.01 0.64
C VAL A 98 5.75 -10.70 -0.41
N LEU A 99 6.87 -10.10 -0.82
CA LEU A 99 7.75 -10.67 -1.84
C LEU A 99 8.72 -11.73 -1.30
N THR A 100 8.87 -11.82 0.02
CA THR A 100 9.78 -12.76 0.70
C THR A 100 9.07 -13.95 1.33
N ASP A 101 7.74 -13.91 1.40
CA ASP A 101 6.87 -14.99 1.87
C ASP A 101 6.59 -15.99 0.74
#